data_AF-A0A2T7G0P9-F1
#
_entry.id   AF-A0A2T7G0P9-F1
#
_cell.length_a   1.000
_cell.length_b   1.000
_cell.length_c   1.000
_cell.angle_alpha   90.00
_cell.angle_beta   90.00
_cell.angle_gamma   90.00
#
_symmetry.space_group_name_H-M   'P 1'
#
loop_
_entity.id
_entity.type
_entity.pdbx_description
1 polymer ?
#
loop_
_entity_poly.entity_id
_entity_poly.type
_entity_poly.pdbx_seq_one_letter_code
_entity_poly.pdbx_strand_id
1 'polypeptide(L)'
;MLNNIGLPGLLLIAVVVLVLFGRGKISSLMGEVGRGITAFKKGVDDGSKDIEDSLSDPKDVTPREHEDVAARPVDADVADKSRHS
;
A
#
# COMPACT_ATOMS: atom_id res chain seq x y z
N MET A 1 -11.42 38.30 -29.69
CA MET A 1 -10.63 39.17 -28.79
C MET A 1 -10.62 38.70 -27.32
N LEU A 2 -10.86 37.41 -27.03
CA LEU A 2 -10.89 36.86 -25.65
C LEU A 2 -9.63 36.04 -25.26
N ASN A 3 -8.73 35.79 -26.21
CA ASN A 3 -7.51 34.98 -25.98
C ASN A 3 -6.49 35.61 -25.02
N ASN A 4 -6.70 36.85 -24.57
CA ASN A 4 -5.77 37.57 -23.71
C ASN A 4 -6.20 37.62 -22.23
N ILE A 5 -7.29 36.96 -21.83
CA ILE A 5 -7.83 37.07 -20.45
C ILE A 5 -7.42 35.88 -19.57
N GLY A 6 -7.21 34.69 -20.13
CA GLY A 6 -6.88 33.50 -19.34
C GLY A 6 -5.49 33.57 -18.71
N LEU A 7 -4.45 33.34 -19.51
CA LEU A 7 -3.06 33.32 -19.03
C LEU A 7 -2.58 34.70 -18.52
N PRO A 8 -2.83 35.82 -19.25
CA PRO A 8 -2.35 37.13 -18.81
C PRO A 8 -3.08 37.66 -17.58
N GLY A 9 -4.38 37.36 -17.43
CA GLY A 9 -5.17 37.75 -16.26
C GLY A 9 -4.70 37.04 -14.99
N LEU A 10 -4.39 35.73 -15.07
CA LEU A 10 -3.86 34.96 -13.95
C LEU A 10 -2.48 35.49 -13.52
N LEU A 11 -1.62 35.86 -14.47
CA LEU A 11 -0.32 36.48 -14.19
C LEU A 11 -0.47 37.80 -13.42
N LEU A 12 -1.42 38.65 -13.83
CA LEU A 12 -1.67 39.92 -13.15
C LEU A 12 -2.14 39.71 -11.70
N ILE A 13 -3.04 38.74 -11.47
CA ILE A 13 -3.50 38.36 -10.13
C ILE A 13 -2.33 37.84 -9.28
N ALA A 14 -1.48 36.99 -9.84
CA ALA A 14 -0.31 36.46 -9.15
C ALA A 14 0.66 37.57 -8.71
N VAL A 15 0.88 38.57 -9.56
CA VAL A 15 1.72 39.74 -9.22
C VAL A 15 1.08 40.57 -8.11
N VAL A 16 -0.22 40.85 -8.17
CA VAL A 16 -0.92 41.62 -7.12
C VAL A 16 -0.84 40.91 -5.77
N VAL A 17 -1.09 39.60 -5.74
CA VAL A 17 -0.97 38.78 -4.52
C VAL A 17 0.47 38.79 -4.01
N LEU A 18 1.46 38.65 -4.90
CA LEU A 18 2.87 38.69 -4.53
C LEU A 18 3.29 40.04 -3.93
N VAL A 19 2.72 41.15 -4.39
CA VAL A 19 3.00 42.50 -3.83
C VAL A 19 2.34 42.67 -2.46
N LEU A 20 1.08 42.23 -2.29
CA LEU A 20 0.34 42.36 -1.03
C LEU A 20 0.91 41.46 0.09
N PHE A 21 1.25 40.21 -0.26
CA PHE A 21 1.75 39.23 0.70
C PHE A 21 3.28 39.21 0.78
N GLY A 22 3.98 39.70 -0.24
CA GLY A 22 5.44 39.70 -0.32
C GLY A 22 6.02 38.30 -0.61
N ARG A 23 7.17 38.26 -1.31
CA ARG A 23 7.89 37.03 -1.66
C ARG A 23 8.28 36.15 -0.45
N GLY A 24 8.55 36.77 0.71
CA GLY A 24 9.00 36.06 1.91
C GLY A 24 7.93 35.19 2.56
N LYS A 25 6.71 35.72 2.72
CA LYS A 25 5.61 35.00 3.38
C LYS A 25 5.08 33.85 2.51
N ILE A 26 4.97 34.07 1.20
CA ILE A 26 4.51 33.04 0.25
C ILE A 26 5.50 31.88 0.15
N SER A 27 6.82 32.15 0.14
CA SER A 27 7.84 31.09 0.03
C SER A 27 7.84 30.13 1.22
N SER A 28 7.65 30.64 2.44
CA SER A 28 7.60 29.80 3.64
C SER A 28 6.35 28.91 3.62
N LEU A 29 5.19 29.50 3.30
CA LEU A 29 3.91 28.79 3.21
C LEU A 29 3.90 27.75 2.09
N MET A 30 4.45 28.07 0.92
CA MET A 30 4.56 27.12 -0.20
C MET A 30 5.48 25.94 0.13
N GLY A 31 6.51 26.13 0.95
CA GLY A 31 7.36 25.03 1.41
C GLY A 31 6.65 24.06 2.37
N GLU A 32 5.82 24.57 3.28
CA GLU A 32 5.02 23.76 4.21
C GLU A 32 3.88 23.05 3.48
N VAL A 33 3.14 23.78 2.64
CA VAL A 33 2.05 23.23 1.81
C VAL A 33 2.59 22.22 0.80
N GLY A 34 3.74 22.49 0.16
CA GLY A 34 4.37 21.58 -0.79
C GLY A 34 4.79 20.25 -0.16
N ARG A 35 5.29 20.28 1.08
CA ARG A 35 5.59 19.06 1.85
C ARG A 35 4.33 18.27 2.19
N GLY A 36 3.25 18.96 2.60
CA GLY A 36 1.95 18.33 2.88
C GLY A 36 1.36 17.64 1.64
N ILE A 37 1.36 18.33 0.50
CA ILE A 37 0.87 17.77 -0.78
C ILE A 37 1.74 16.59 -1.23
N THR A 38 3.07 16.69 -1.08
CA THR A 38 3.99 15.60 -1.46
C THR A 38 3.78 14.37 -0.59
N ALA A 39 3.63 14.54 0.73
CA ALA A 39 3.36 13.45 1.65
C ALA A 39 1.99 12.81 1.38
N PHE A 40 0.96 13.62 1.10
CA PHE A 40 -0.36 13.13 0.71
C PHE A 40 -0.29 12.32 -0.59
N LYS A 41 0.37 12.86 -1.62
CA LYS A 41 0.53 12.15 -2.89
C LYS A 41 1.29 10.84 -2.71
N LYS A 42 2.39 10.85 -1.96
CA LYS A 42 3.15 9.63 -1.64
C LYS A 42 2.29 8.60 -0.91
N GLY A 43 1.50 9.02 0.09
CA GLY A 43 0.60 8.12 0.80
C GLY A 43 -0.49 7.51 -0.09
N VAL A 44 -1.05 8.29 -1.03
CA VAL A 44 -2.01 7.78 -2.03
C VAL A 44 -1.34 6.82 -3.01
N ASP A 45 -0.17 7.19 -3.54
CA ASP A 45 0.57 6.38 -4.49
C ASP A 45 1.07 5.06 -3.85
N ASP A 46 1.45 5.07 -2.58
CA ASP A 46 1.89 3.87 -1.85
C ASP A 46 0.69 2.98 -1.49
N GLY A 47 -0.44 3.57 -1.06
CA GLY A 47 -1.67 2.81 -0.83
C GLY A 47 -2.25 2.18 -2.09
N SER A 48 -2.13 2.83 -3.26
CA SER A 48 -2.48 2.21 -4.54
C SER A 48 -1.56 1.05 -4.92
N LYS A 49 -0.26 1.13 -4.63
CA LYS A 49 0.69 0.04 -4.91
C LYS A 49 0.49 -1.15 -3.97
N ASP A 50 0.22 -0.91 -2.69
CA ASP A 50 -0.02 -1.98 -1.71
C ASP A 50 -1.26 -2.82 -2.08
N ILE A 51 -2.28 -2.21 -2.68
CA ILE A 51 -3.47 -2.92 -3.18
C ILE A 51 -3.13 -3.76 -4.43
N GLU A 52 -2.32 -3.23 -5.35
CA GLU A 52 -1.88 -3.94 -6.56
C GLU A 52 -0.96 -5.13 -6.23
N ASP A 53 -0.01 -4.94 -5.29
CA ASP A 53 0.89 -6.00 -4.80
C ASP A 53 0.13 -7.05 -3.96
N SER A 54 -0.89 -6.65 -3.20
CA SER A 54 -1.74 -7.61 -2.44
C SER A 54 -2.66 -8.44 -3.32
N LEU A 55 -2.94 -8.01 -4.56
CA LEU A 55 -3.71 -8.78 -5.54
C LEU A 55 -2.84 -9.76 -6.34
N SER A 56 -1.51 -9.60 -6.33
CA SER A 56 -0.57 -10.42 -7.09
C SER A 56 0.13 -11.51 -6.26
N ASP A 57 0.00 -11.49 -4.93
CA ASP A 57 0.45 -12.57 -4.05
C ASP A 57 -0.73 -13.11 -3.21
N PRO A 58 -1.40 -14.20 -3.63
CA PRO A 58 -2.45 -14.82 -2.83
C PRO A 58 -1.82 -15.39 -1.55
N LYS A 59 -1.88 -14.63 -0.46
CA LYS A 59 -1.58 -15.14 0.88
C LYS A 59 -2.61 -16.22 1.21
N ASP A 60 -2.21 -17.48 1.01
CA ASP A 60 -2.94 -18.64 1.50
C ASP A 60 -2.98 -18.58 3.03
N VAL A 61 -4.12 -18.10 3.54
CA VAL A 61 -4.39 -17.95 4.98
C VAL A 61 -5.11 -19.16 5.56
N THR A 62 -5.04 -20.32 4.90
CA THR A 62 -5.60 -21.56 5.46
C THR A 62 -4.74 -22.01 6.65
N PRO A 63 -5.27 -22.04 7.89
CA PRO A 63 -4.57 -22.66 9.00
C PRO A 63 -4.30 -24.12 8.62
N ARG A 64 -3.04 -24.56 8.67
CA ARG A 64 -2.70 -25.97 8.47
C ARG A 64 -3.35 -26.77 9.59
N GLU A 65 -4.42 -27.48 9.27
CA GLU A 65 -5.02 -28.44 10.18
C GLU A 65 -3.97 -29.48 10.56
N HIS A 66 -3.78 -29.59 11.87
CA HIS A 66 -3.03 -30.61 12.56
C HIS A 66 -3.64 -31.97 12.23
N GLU A 67 -3.02 -32.76 11.36
CA GLU A 67 -3.27 -34.21 11.27
C GLU A 67 -1.94 -35.00 11.23
N ASP A 68 -1.09 -34.72 12.21
CA ASP A 68 -0.03 -35.64 12.65
C ASP A 68 -0.62 -36.75 13.55
N VAL A 69 -1.56 -37.57 13.05
CA VAL A 69 -1.97 -38.83 13.73
C VAL A 69 -2.41 -39.91 12.74
N ALA A 70 -1.57 -40.30 11.77
CA ALA A 70 -1.85 -41.52 10.99
C ALA A 70 -0.58 -42.20 10.44
N ALA A 71 0.47 -42.33 11.25
CA ALA A 71 1.60 -43.19 10.90
C ALA A 71 2.19 -43.87 12.13
N ARG A 72 1.48 -44.87 12.67
CA ARG A 72 2.13 -45.94 13.42
C ARG A 72 2.12 -47.18 12.53
N PRO A 73 3.27 -47.70 12.08
CA PRO A 73 3.31 -49.04 11.49
C PRO A 73 2.95 -50.01 12.61
N VAL A 74 1.87 -50.76 12.41
CA VAL A 74 1.56 -51.92 13.25
C VAL A 74 2.55 -53.01 12.87
N ASP A 75 3.58 -53.13 13.70
CA ASP A 75 4.60 -54.17 13.60
C ASP A 75 3.95 -55.54 13.45
N ALA A 76 4.41 -56.24 12.43
CA ALA A 76 4.19 -57.65 12.23
C ALA A 76 4.93 -58.42 13.33
N ASP A 77 4.22 -58.95 14.32
CA ASP A 77 4.71 -60.03 15.17
C ASP A 77 3.60 -60.54 16.10
N VAL A 78 2.83 -61.55 15.67
CA VAL A 78 2.47 -62.73 16.49
C VAL A 78 2.08 -63.87 15.53
N ALA A 79 3.09 -64.55 15.03
CA ALA A 79 2.96 -65.91 14.54
C ALA A 79 3.13 -66.88 15.73
N ASP A 80 2.05 -67.29 16.40
CA ASP A 80 2.01 -68.53 17.21
C ASP A 80 0.60 -68.89 17.71
N LYS A 81 -0.22 -69.56 16.90
CA LYS A 81 -1.35 -70.39 17.41
C LYS A 81 -1.87 -71.37 16.35
N SER A 82 -1.00 -72.26 15.87
CA SER A 82 -1.43 -73.40 15.02
C SER A 82 -0.59 -74.66 15.30
N ARG A 83 -0.28 -74.91 16.57
CA ARG A 83 0.15 -76.23 17.04
C ARG A 83 -0.77 -76.68 18.16
N HIS A 84 -1.30 -77.90 18.00
CA HIS A 84 -2.15 -78.67 18.92
C HIS A 84 -3.61 -78.19 19.08
N SER A 85 -4.52 -78.74 18.30
CA SER A 85 -5.20 -80.01 18.63
C SER A 85 -5.91 -80.59 17.41
#